data_AF-A0A1Y4BAJ2-F1
#
_entry.id   AF-A0A1Y4BAJ2-F1
#
_cell.length_a   1.000
_cell.length_b   1.000
_cell.length_c   1.000
_cell.angle_alpha   90.00
_cell.angle_beta   90.00
_cell.angle_gamma   90.00
#
_symmetry.space_group_name_H-M   'P 1'
#
loop_
_entity.id
_entity.type
_entity.pdbx_description
1 polymer ?
#
loop_
_entity_poly.entity_id
_entity_poly.type
_entity_poly.pdbx_seq_one_letter_code
_entity_poly.pdbx_strand_id
1 'polypeptide(L)'
;MSQELFFQELRIALHREGFTSQPEQGECLPVEWGGFPLCRITAGGGVRYRQEDVATSERERACEQVTDLACTVREYMALMEQAPLLKAQGLSGDYRTLAEFNGTVLAGHLTKHGVHFVTWDWNFDRTALNRGNYFQDNYTDAKQNFAIRSGLTPKHQVFNQDQLIEIYRCCADTLDAGFDLTAEQEKCIRGVQDQIAISVPDVLAHIREQEQHAESYNREPTM
;
A
#
# COMPACT_ATOMS: atom_id res chain seq x y z
N MET A 1 -14.79 -6.97 16.75
CA MET A 1 -15.15 -6.94 15.32
C MET A 1 -15.59 -8.34 15.01
N SER A 2 -16.62 -8.57 14.18
CA SER A 2 -16.93 -9.96 13.83
C SER A 2 -15.76 -10.51 13.02
N GLN A 3 -15.26 -11.69 13.42
CA GLN A 3 -14.26 -12.45 12.68
C GLN A 3 -14.62 -12.56 11.18
N GLU A 4 -15.91 -12.67 10.91
CA GLU A 4 -16.50 -12.72 9.57
C GLU A 4 -16.18 -11.47 8.73
N LEU A 5 -16.32 -10.25 9.28
CA LEU A 5 -16.01 -9.02 8.54
C LEU A 5 -14.52 -8.90 8.24
N PHE A 6 -13.67 -9.28 9.19
CA PHE A 6 -12.21 -9.29 8.96
C PHE A 6 -11.84 -10.26 7.84
N PHE A 7 -12.34 -11.49 7.87
CA PHE A 7 -12.05 -12.45 6.82
C PHE A 7 -12.68 -12.06 5.49
N GLN A 8 -13.89 -11.48 5.47
CA GLN A 8 -14.48 -10.96 4.25
C GLN A 8 -13.59 -9.90 3.59
N GLU A 9 -13.12 -8.92 4.37
CA GLU A 9 -12.22 -7.88 3.88
C GLU A 9 -10.89 -8.45 3.40
N LEU A 10 -10.30 -9.35 4.18
CA LEU A 10 -9.05 -10.01 3.85
C LEU A 10 -9.14 -10.82 2.55
N ARG A 11 -10.27 -11.48 2.28
CA ARG A 11 -10.50 -12.20 1.00
C ARG A 11 -10.47 -11.24 -0.19
N ILE A 12 -11.09 -10.06 -0.05
CA ILE A 12 -11.11 -9.05 -1.10
C ILE A 12 -9.67 -8.54 -1.35
N ALA A 13 -8.94 -8.23 -0.28
CA ALA A 13 -7.56 -7.78 -0.36
C ALA A 13 -6.66 -8.84 -1.02
N LEU A 14 -6.74 -10.10 -0.57
CA LEU A 14 -5.97 -11.23 -1.12
C LEU A 14 -6.23 -11.41 -2.61
N HIS A 15 -7.51 -11.34 -3.02
CA HIS A 15 -7.89 -11.53 -4.41
C HIS A 15 -7.29 -10.49 -5.35
N ARG A 16 -7.16 -9.23 -4.89
CA ARG A 16 -6.56 -8.14 -5.66
C ARG A 16 -5.07 -8.36 -5.92
N GLU A 17 -4.38 -8.93 -4.94
CA GLU A 17 -2.96 -9.28 -5.02
C GLU A 17 -2.72 -10.64 -5.69
N GLY A 18 -3.75 -11.26 -6.29
CA GLY A 18 -3.61 -12.52 -7.04
C GLY A 18 -3.60 -13.79 -6.18
N PHE A 19 -3.92 -13.68 -4.88
CA PHE A 19 -4.08 -14.83 -3.99
C PHE A 19 -5.52 -15.35 -3.98
N THR A 20 -5.67 -16.63 -3.68
CA THR A 20 -6.99 -17.26 -3.48
C THR A 20 -7.14 -17.74 -2.06
N SER A 21 -8.33 -17.62 -1.49
CA SER A 21 -8.62 -18.13 -0.15
C SER A 21 -9.63 -19.28 -0.22
N GLN A 22 -9.42 -20.31 0.58
CA GLN A 22 -10.40 -21.37 0.78
C GLN A 22 -11.40 -20.99 1.89
N PRO A 23 -12.53 -21.71 2.03
CA PRO A 23 -13.40 -21.56 3.19
C PRO A 23 -12.63 -21.71 4.51
N GLU A 24 -13.13 -21.04 5.55
CA GLU A 24 -12.54 -21.08 6.89
C GLU A 24 -12.42 -22.53 7.40
N GLN A 25 -11.24 -22.88 7.90
CA GLN A 25 -10.96 -24.18 8.51
C GLN A 25 -10.62 -23.95 9.98
N GLY A 26 -11.62 -24.11 10.86
CA GLY A 26 -11.50 -23.70 12.26
C GLY A 26 -11.44 -22.18 12.38
N GLU A 27 -10.47 -21.65 13.13
CA GLU A 27 -10.29 -20.20 13.34
C GLU A 27 -9.30 -19.56 12.33
N CYS A 28 -9.10 -20.20 11.19
CA CYS A 28 -8.11 -19.80 10.20
C CYS A 28 -8.70 -19.75 8.79
N LEU A 29 -8.28 -18.75 8.02
CA LEU A 29 -8.52 -18.62 6.59
C LEU A 29 -7.33 -19.20 5.82
N PRO A 30 -7.46 -20.35 5.14
CA PRO A 30 -6.40 -20.88 4.30
C PRO A 30 -6.22 -20.05 3.02
N VAL A 31 -4.97 -19.82 2.64
CA VAL A 31 -4.57 -19.05 1.46
C VAL A 31 -3.73 -19.91 0.53
N GLU A 32 -3.99 -19.76 -0.75
CA GLU A 32 -3.34 -20.46 -1.85
C GLU A 32 -2.76 -19.45 -2.83
N TRP A 33 -1.70 -19.88 -3.52
CA TRP A 33 -1.07 -19.12 -4.58
C TRP A 33 -0.67 -20.05 -5.73
N GLY A 34 -1.07 -19.72 -6.95
CA GLY A 34 -0.90 -20.58 -8.12
C GLY A 34 -1.66 -21.91 -8.02
N GLY A 35 -2.74 -21.99 -7.22
CA GLY A 35 -3.50 -23.21 -6.98
C GLY A 35 -2.88 -24.18 -5.96
N PHE A 36 -1.79 -23.78 -5.29
CA PHE A 36 -1.15 -24.57 -4.24
C PHE A 36 -1.26 -23.89 -2.87
N PRO A 37 -1.36 -24.65 -1.77
CA PRO A 37 -1.37 -24.10 -0.40
C PRO A 37 -0.16 -23.21 -0.16
N LEU A 38 -0.36 -22.04 0.45
CA LEU A 38 0.71 -21.11 0.82
C LEU A 38 0.78 -20.93 2.33
N CYS A 39 -0.32 -20.51 2.96
CA CYS A 39 -0.37 -20.26 4.39
C CYS A 39 -1.81 -20.30 4.94
N ARG A 40 -1.96 -20.02 6.23
CA ARG A 40 -3.23 -19.91 6.96
C ARG A 40 -3.20 -18.67 7.84
N ILE A 41 -4.23 -17.83 7.76
CA ILE A 41 -4.32 -16.58 8.49
C ILE A 41 -5.32 -16.74 9.62
N THR A 42 -4.92 -16.43 10.85
CA THR A 42 -5.79 -16.47 12.03
C THR A 42 -6.71 -15.26 12.07
N ALA A 43 -7.81 -15.34 12.84
CA ALA A 43 -8.65 -14.17 13.12
C ALA A 43 -7.91 -13.00 13.80
N GLY A 44 -6.71 -13.26 14.35
CA GLY A 44 -5.80 -12.27 14.91
C GLY A 44 -4.95 -11.51 13.89
N GLY A 45 -4.95 -11.92 12.62
CA GLY A 45 -4.02 -11.45 11.58
C GLY A 45 -2.68 -12.20 11.56
N GLY A 46 -2.45 -13.16 12.48
CA GLY A 46 -1.22 -13.95 12.47
C GLY A 46 -1.21 -14.98 11.35
N VAL A 47 -0.08 -15.12 10.66
CA VAL A 47 0.12 -16.05 9.54
C VAL A 47 0.86 -17.31 10.00
N ARG A 48 0.39 -18.47 9.56
CA ARG A 48 0.98 -19.79 9.81
C ARG A 48 1.18 -20.51 8.49
N TYR A 49 2.38 -21.02 8.24
CA TYR A 49 2.70 -21.79 7.05
C TYR A 49 3.58 -22.99 7.43
N ARG A 50 3.71 -23.93 6.50
CA ARG A 50 4.66 -25.03 6.64
C ARG A 50 5.90 -24.73 5.82
N GLN A 51 7.05 -25.21 6.26
CA GLN A 51 8.32 -24.98 5.55
C GLN A 51 8.28 -25.53 4.11
N GLU A 52 7.58 -26.63 3.88
CA GLU A 52 7.39 -27.17 2.53
C GLU A 52 6.59 -26.24 1.60
N ASP A 53 5.67 -25.44 2.14
CA ASP A 53 4.79 -24.56 1.35
C ASP A 53 5.49 -23.26 0.93
N VAL A 54 6.66 -22.94 1.53
CA VAL A 54 7.48 -21.75 1.23
C VAL A 54 8.92 -22.11 0.84
N ALA A 55 9.13 -23.32 0.32
CA ALA A 55 10.48 -23.86 0.07
C ALA A 55 11.29 -23.14 -1.01
N THR A 56 10.68 -22.24 -1.79
CA THR A 56 11.35 -21.44 -2.82
C THR A 56 11.31 -19.96 -2.43
N SER A 57 12.34 -19.19 -2.82
CA SER A 57 12.40 -17.75 -2.52
C SER A 57 11.21 -16.97 -3.07
N GLU A 58 10.64 -17.42 -4.19
CA GLU A 58 9.43 -16.83 -4.77
C GLU A 58 8.21 -17.02 -3.84
N ARG A 59 8.06 -18.23 -3.29
CA ARG A 59 6.94 -18.55 -2.39
C ARG A 59 7.14 -17.97 -1.00
N GLU A 60 8.38 -17.85 -0.54
CA GLU A 60 8.74 -17.11 0.67
C GLU A 60 8.28 -15.65 0.56
N ARG A 61 8.64 -14.94 -0.52
CA ARG A 61 8.17 -13.57 -0.78
C ARG A 61 6.65 -13.47 -0.89
N ALA A 62 6.01 -14.42 -1.56
CA ALA A 62 4.56 -14.47 -1.64
C ALA A 62 3.92 -14.62 -0.24
N CYS A 63 4.53 -15.40 0.66
CA CYS A 63 4.09 -15.53 2.03
C CYS A 63 4.34 -14.26 2.86
N GLU A 64 5.44 -13.54 2.61
CA GLU A 64 5.71 -12.23 3.20
C GLU A 64 4.65 -11.21 2.77
N GLN A 65 4.34 -11.13 1.47
CA GLN A 65 3.28 -10.28 0.94
C GLN A 65 1.92 -10.56 1.59
N VAL A 66 1.54 -11.83 1.73
CA VAL A 66 0.30 -12.21 2.43
C VAL A 66 0.34 -11.82 3.92
N THR A 67 1.51 -11.87 4.54
CA THR A 67 1.70 -11.44 5.94
C THR A 67 1.50 -9.94 6.09
N ASP A 68 2.14 -9.14 5.23
CA ASP A 68 1.99 -7.68 5.23
C ASP A 68 0.54 -7.27 4.95
N LEU A 69 -0.13 -7.97 4.03
CA LEU A 69 -1.53 -7.74 3.72
C LEU A 69 -2.42 -8.07 4.93
N ALA A 70 -2.22 -9.22 5.57
CA ALA A 70 -2.97 -9.61 6.77
C ALA A 70 -2.78 -8.60 7.91
N CYS A 71 -1.55 -8.12 8.12
CA CYS A 71 -1.24 -7.07 9.09
C CYS A 71 -1.96 -5.76 8.75
N THR A 72 -1.90 -5.33 7.50
CA THR A 72 -2.53 -4.10 7.02
C THR A 72 -4.05 -4.15 7.19
N VAL A 73 -4.69 -5.24 6.73
CA VAL A 73 -6.14 -5.44 6.89
C VAL A 73 -6.53 -5.49 8.37
N ARG A 74 -5.75 -6.16 9.19
CA ARG A 74 -6.00 -6.23 10.63
C ARG A 74 -5.94 -4.86 11.29
N GLU A 75 -4.95 -4.04 10.93
CA GLU A 75 -4.76 -2.70 11.46
C GLU A 75 -5.98 -1.82 11.16
N TYR A 76 -6.34 -1.64 9.89
CA TYR A 76 -7.41 -0.71 9.56
C TYR A 76 -8.79 -1.23 9.95
N MET A 77 -9.02 -2.55 9.95
CA MET A 77 -10.30 -3.10 10.39
C MET A 77 -10.50 -2.93 11.90
N ALA A 78 -9.43 -3.07 12.69
CA ALA A 78 -9.48 -2.77 14.13
C ALA A 78 -9.76 -1.28 14.39
N LEU A 79 -9.20 -0.38 13.58
CA LEU A 79 -9.51 1.05 13.64
C LEU A 79 -10.96 1.35 13.22
N MET A 80 -11.43 0.76 12.12
CA MET A 80 -12.81 0.91 11.63
C MET A 80 -13.85 0.53 12.68
N GLU A 81 -13.58 -0.54 13.44
CA GLU A 81 -14.48 -0.96 14.52
C GLU A 81 -14.58 0.08 15.64
N GLN A 82 -13.44 0.62 16.08
CA GLN A 82 -13.37 1.51 17.23
C GLN A 82 -13.73 2.96 16.86
N ALA A 83 -13.60 3.30 15.58
CA ALA A 83 -13.76 4.65 15.08
C ALA A 83 -15.19 5.18 15.26
N PRO A 84 -15.34 6.42 15.74
CA PRO A 84 -16.63 7.08 15.79
C PRO A 84 -17.13 7.38 14.36
N LEU A 85 -18.46 7.49 14.21
CA LEU A 85 -19.05 8.01 12.97
C LEU A 85 -18.58 9.45 12.73
N LEU A 86 -18.08 9.71 11.53
CA LEU A 86 -17.72 11.04 11.07
C LEU A 86 -19.00 11.82 10.77
N LYS A 87 -19.20 12.94 11.48
CA LYS A 87 -20.36 13.81 11.32
C LYS A 87 -19.92 15.14 10.76
N ALA A 88 -20.33 15.43 9.53
CA ALA A 88 -20.12 16.71 8.88
C ALA A 88 -21.37 17.12 8.11
N GLN A 89 -21.59 18.43 7.96
CA GLN A 89 -22.70 18.95 7.17
C GLN A 89 -22.59 18.46 5.72
N GLY A 90 -23.69 17.92 5.19
CA GLY A 90 -23.75 17.40 3.83
C GLY A 90 -23.06 16.04 3.62
N LEU A 91 -22.42 15.47 4.64
CA LEU A 91 -21.86 14.12 4.55
C LEU A 91 -22.96 13.09 4.79
N SER A 92 -23.17 12.21 3.80
CA SER A 92 -24.05 11.07 3.90
C SER A 92 -23.25 9.76 3.92
N GLY A 93 -23.81 8.75 4.57
CA GLY A 93 -23.19 7.42 4.70
C GLY A 93 -22.38 7.24 5.98
N ASP A 94 -21.96 6.01 6.20
CA ASP A 94 -21.33 5.56 7.44
C ASP A 94 -19.81 5.69 7.37
N TYR A 95 -19.33 6.93 7.16
CA TYR A 95 -17.90 7.22 7.26
C TYR A 95 -17.46 7.19 8.71
N ARG A 96 -16.27 6.64 8.96
CA ARG A 96 -15.68 6.45 10.29
C ARG A 96 -14.38 7.24 10.38
N THR A 97 -14.18 7.99 11.46
CA THR A 97 -12.94 8.76 11.69
C THR A 97 -11.83 7.84 12.19
N LEU A 98 -10.92 7.44 11.31
CA LEU A 98 -9.78 6.58 11.67
C LEU A 98 -8.66 7.38 12.35
N ALA A 99 -8.39 8.58 11.86
CA ALA A 99 -7.46 9.53 12.47
C ALA A 99 -7.84 10.97 12.11
N GLU A 100 -7.51 11.91 12.97
CA GLU A 100 -7.73 13.34 12.73
C GLU A 100 -6.60 14.15 13.34
N PHE A 101 -5.98 15.04 12.55
CA PHE A 101 -4.91 15.90 13.00
C PHE A 101 -4.83 17.17 12.16
N ASN A 102 -4.59 18.32 12.80
CA ASN A 102 -4.35 19.62 12.15
C ASN A 102 -5.37 20.00 11.06
N GLY A 103 -6.66 19.71 11.28
CA GLY A 103 -7.71 20.03 10.31
C GLY A 103 -7.85 19.04 9.16
N THR A 104 -7.04 17.99 9.09
CA THR A 104 -7.21 16.87 8.15
C THR A 104 -7.77 15.66 8.89
N VAL A 105 -8.67 14.92 8.25
CA VAL A 105 -9.24 13.66 8.73
C VAL A 105 -8.91 12.54 7.75
N LEU A 106 -8.48 11.39 8.25
CA LEU A 106 -8.48 10.11 7.55
C LEU A 106 -9.76 9.36 7.94
N ALA A 107 -10.63 9.14 6.97
CA ALA A 107 -11.88 8.43 7.13
C ALA A 107 -11.83 7.09 6.40
N GLY A 108 -12.56 6.11 6.93
CA GLY A 108 -12.83 4.84 6.28
C GLY A 108 -14.33 4.62 6.09
N HIS A 109 -14.70 3.92 5.02
CA HIS A 109 -16.09 3.58 4.72
C HIS A 109 -16.16 2.15 4.18
N LEU A 110 -16.90 1.29 4.87
CA LEU A 110 -17.08 -0.09 4.45
C LEU A 110 -18.04 -0.15 3.27
N THR A 111 -17.62 -0.80 2.18
CA THR A 111 -18.44 -1.02 0.99
C THR A 111 -18.55 -2.51 0.66
N LYS A 112 -19.37 -2.85 -0.34
CA LYS A 112 -19.43 -4.22 -0.89
C LYS A 112 -18.13 -4.67 -1.59
N HIS A 113 -17.24 -3.72 -1.90
CA HIS A 113 -15.94 -3.96 -2.53
C HIS A 113 -14.78 -3.79 -1.53
N GLY A 114 -15.08 -3.76 -0.23
CA GLY A 114 -14.09 -3.55 0.81
C GLY A 114 -14.07 -2.12 1.33
N VAL A 115 -13.10 -1.81 2.20
CA VAL A 115 -12.98 -0.50 2.84
C VAL A 115 -12.38 0.52 1.88
N HIS A 116 -13.13 1.60 1.65
CA HIS A 116 -12.61 2.77 0.96
C HIS A 116 -12.07 3.77 1.97
N PHE A 117 -10.94 4.39 1.66
CA PHE A 117 -10.32 5.40 2.51
C PHE A 117 -10.40 6.76 1.85
N VAL A 118 -10.59 7.80 2.67
CA VAL A 118 -10.67 9.17 2.19
C VAL A 118 -9.93 10.08 3.15
N THR A 119 -9.12 10.99 2.63
CA THR A 119 -8.58 12.09 3.43
C THR A 119 -9.30 13.38 3.07
N TRP A 120 -9.92 14.04 4.04
CA TRP A 120 -10.55 15.35 3.85
C TRP A 120 -9.89 16.42 4.72
N ASP A 121 -10.02 17.67 4.32
CA ASP A 121 -9.80 18.80 5.23
C ASP A 121 -11.14 19.31 5.77
N TRP A 122 -11.17 19.62 7.05
CA TRP A 122 -12.23 20.41 7.65
C TRP A 122 -12.22 21.82 7.08
N ASN A 123 -13.40 22.42 6.95
CA ASN A 123 -13.51 23.87 6.82
C ASN A 123 -13.06 24.58 8.12
N PHE A 124 -12.91 25.90 8.04
CA PHE A 124 -12.35 26.71 9.12
C PHE A 124 -13.12 26.56 10.45
N ASP A 125 -14.45 26.45 10.37
CA ASP A 125 -15.36 26.28 11.51
C ASP A 125 -15.60 24.82 11.91
N ARG A 126 -14.96 23.84 11.25
CA ARG A 126 -15.09 22.39 11.50
C ARG A 126 -16.52 21.86 11.46
N THR A 127 -17.33 22.41 10.57
CA THR A 127 -18.73 22.01 10.36
C THR A 127 -18.92 21.16 9.11
N ALA A 128 -18.09 21.35 8.09
CA ALA A 128 -18.16 20.67 6.81
C ALA A 128 -16.77 20.23 6.31
N LEU A 129 -16.77 19.27 5.40
CA LEU A 129 -15.55 18.73 4.78
C LEU A 129 -15.36 19.39 3.41
N ASN A 130 -14.11 19.68 3.08
CA ASN A 130 -13.68 20.31 1.84
C ASN A 130 -12.95 19.30 0.93
N ARG A 131 -11.76 19.68 0.44
CA ARG A 131 -10.96 18.93 -0.54
C ARG A 131 -10.68 17.52 -0.05
N GLY A 132 -11.21 16.52 -0.75
CA GLY A 132 -11.00 15.10 -0.47
C GLY A 132 -10.06 14.43 -1.46
N ASN A 133 -9.19 13.53 -0.97
CA ASN A 133 -8.48 12.56 -1.79
C ASN A 133 -9.02 11.16 -1.45
N TYR A 134 -9.36 10.37 -2.48
CA TYR A 134 -10.04 9.09 -2.33
C TYR A 134 -9.10 7.95 -2.72
N PHE A 135 -9.05 6.93 -1.89
CA PHE A 135 -8.20 5.76 -2.05
C PHE A 135 -9.09 4.52 -2.02
N GLN A 136 -9.30 3.94 -3.19
CA GLN A 136 -9.91 2.63 -3.30
C GLN A 136 -8.83 1.62 -2.92
N ASP A 137 -9.06 0.90 -1.82
CA ASP A 137 -8.33 -0.33 -1.51
C ASP A 137 -6.84 -0.16 -1.16
N ASN A 138 -6.35 1.08 -1.08
CA ASN A 138 -4.97 1.39 -0.73
C ASN A 138 -4.88 2.19 0.57
N TYR A 139 -4.87 1.46 1.68
CA TYR A 139 -4.75 2.04 3.02
C TYR A 139 -3.41 2.73 3.26
N THR A 140 -2.33 2.18 2.68
CA THR A 140 -0.97 2.72 2.84
C THR A 140 -0.86 4.12 2.24
N ASP A 141 -1.34 4.30 1.02
CA ASP A 141 -1.38 5.62 0.37
C ASP A 141 -2.27 6.59 1.13
N ALA A 142 -3.40 6.13 1.66
CA ALA A 142 -4.29 6.95 2.47
C ALA A 142 -3.60 7.43 3.77
N LYS A 143 -2.84 6.56 4.46
CA LYS A 143 -2.03 6.91 5.63
C LYS A 143 -0.95 7.94 5.28
N GLN A 144 -0.21 7.71 4.20
CA GLN A 144 0.84 8.63 3.75
C GLN A 144 0.25 9.99 3.36
N ASN A 145 -0.85 10.00 2.63
CA ASN A 145 -1.54 11.22 2.23
C ASN A 145 -2.04 12.00 3.43
N PHE A 146 -2.63 11.32 4.42
CA PHE A 146 -3.03 11.91 5.69
C PHE A 146 -1.82 12.53 6.42
N ALA A 147 -0.71 11.80 6.54
CA ALA A 147 0.49 12.28 7.23
C ALA A 147 1.06 13.56 6.60
N ILE A 148 1.09 13.63 5.26
CA ILE A 148 1.56 14.81 4.53
C ILE A 148 0.58 15.99 4.69
N ARG A 149 -0.72 15.76 4.49
CA ARG A 149 -1.75 16.83 4.51
C ARG A 149 -1.95 17.43 5.89
N SER A 150 -1.92 16.58 6.92
CA SER A 150 -2.02 17.00 8.31
C SER A 150 -0.73 17.66 8.82
N GLY A 151 0.38 17.58 8.07
CA GLY A 151 1.67 18.15 8.45
C GLY A 151 2.45 17.31 9.47
N LEU A 152 2.06 16.05 9.71
CA LEU A 152 2.87 15.09 10.47
C LEU A 152 4.20 14.79 9.76
N THR A 153 4.20 14.83 8.42
CA THR A 153 5.40 14.69 7.60
C THR A 153 5.62 15.94 6.75
N PRO A 154 6.81 16.55 6.75
CA PRO A 154 7.09 17.71 5.92
C PRO A 154 7.02 17.34 4.43
N LYS A 155 6.08 17.94 3.68
CA LYS A 155 5.87 17.63 2.25
C LYS A 155 7.14 17.73 1.39
N HIS A 156 8.05 18.64 1.72
CA HIS A 156 9.30 18.86 0.98
C HIS A 156 10.38 17.81 1.27
N GLN A 157 10.17 16.92 2.24
CA GLN A 157 11.09 15.84 2.59
C GLN A 157 10.60 14.47 2.09
N VAL A 158 9.48 14.44 1.36
CA VAL A 158 8.88 13.20 0.85
C VAL A 158 8.93 13.21 -0.67
N PHE A 159 9.55 12.19 -1.24
CA PHE A 159 9.45 11.90 -2.66
C PHE A 159 8.27 10.95 -2.89
N ASN A 160 7.52 11.18 -3.96
CA ASN A 160 6.52 10.20 -4.41
C ASN A 160 7.20 9.03 -5.12
N GLN A 161 6.45 7.96 -5.40
CA GLN A 161 6.99 6.74 -6.02
C GLN A 161 7.67 7.02 -7.37
N ASP A 162 7.06 7.83 -8.25
CA ASP A 162 7.65 8.19 -9.55
C ASP A 162 8.99 8.94 -9.39
N GLN A 163 9.06 9.86 -8.43
CA GLN A 163 10.29 10.59 -8.10
C GLN A 163 11.36 9.65 -7.57
N LEU A 164 11.01 8.68 -6.72
CA LEU A 164 11.95 7.68 -6.22
C LEU A 164 12.45 6.77 -7.36
N ILE A 165 11.57 6.33 -8.25
CA ILE A 165 11.92 5.53 -9.44
C ILE A 165 12.90 6.31 -10.32
N GLU A 166 12.63 7.59 -10.58
CA GLU A 166 13.50 8.46 -11.39
C GLU A 166 14.86 8.65 -10.72
N ILE A 167 14.89 8.92 -9.41
CA ILE A 167 16.14 9.04 -8.64
C ILE A 167 16.95 7.75 -8.74
N TYR A 168 16.29 6.59 -8.58
CA TYR A 168 16.96 5.28 -8.72
C TYR A 168 17.58 5.10 -10.10
N ARG A 169 16.85 5.44 -11.17
CA ARG A 169 17.34 5.38 -12.55
C ARG A 169 18.56 6.28 -12.74
N CYS A 170 18.49 7.55 -12.33
CA CYS A 170 19.64 8.46 -12.40
C CYS A 170 20.86 7.94 -11.62
N CYS A 171 20.64 7.30 -10.46
CA CYS A 171 21.72 6.68 -9.70
C CYS A 171 22.36 5.51 -10.48
N ALA A 172 21.55 4.65 -11.12
CA ALA A 172 22.05 3.54 -11.94
C ALA A 172 22.87 4.05 -13.12
N ASP A 173 22.33 5.00 -13.89
CA ASP A 173 23.01 5.62 -15.03
C ASP A 173 24.35 6.24 -14.62
N THR A 174 24.40 6.89 -13.46
CA THR A 174 25.62 7.52 -12.94
C THR A 174 26.70 6.49 -12.59
N LEU A 175 26.32 5.35 -12.00
CA LEU A 175 27.26 4.27 -11.67
C LEU A 175 27.77 3.55 -12.92
N ASP A 176 26.92 3.40 -13.94
CA ASP A 176 27.26 2.69 -15.18
C ASP A 176 28.02 3.56 -16.19
N ALA A 177 27.86 4.88 -16.14
CA ALA A 177 28.52 5.83 -17.04
C ALA A 177 30.05 5.93 -16.89
N GLY A 178 30.63 5.30 -15.85
CA GLY A 178 32.08 5.26 -15.65
C GLY A 178 32.68 6.62 -15.26
N PHE A 179 31.92 7.47 -14.57
CA PHE A 179 32.44 8.72 -14.02
C PHE A 179 33.52 8.45 -12.95
N ASP A 180 34.49 9.37 -12.83
CA ASP A 180 35.49 9.37 -11.76
C ASP A 180 34.85 9.77 -10.42
N LEU A 181 34.10 8.84 -9.83
CA LEU A 181 33.50 9.00 -8.52
C LEU A 181 34.52 8.70 -7.42
N THR A 182 34.51 9.50 -6.37
CA THR A 182 35.19 9.12 -5.13
C THR A 182 34.48 7.91 -4.50
N ALA A 183 35.22 7.10 -3.73
CA ALA A 183 34.63 5.95 -3.02
C ALA A 183 33.47 6.35 -2.10
N GLU A 184 33.49 7.56 -1.54
CA GLU A 184 32.40 8.08 -0.71
C GLU A 184 31.15 8.42 -1.53
N GLN A 185 31.33 9.03 -2.70
CA GLN A 185 30.22 9.32 -3.62
C GLN A 185 29.58 8.03 -4.13
N GLU A 186 30.38 7.06 -4.56
CA GLU A 186 29.87 5.78 -5.03
C GLU A 186 29.08 5.06 -3.93
N LYS A 187 29.62 5.01 -2.70
CA LYS A 187 28.92 4.45 -1.54
C LYS A 187 27.61 5.17 -1.23
N CYS A 188 27.60 6.50 -1.34
CA CYS A 188 26.40 7.30 -1.13
C CYS A 188 25.32 6.97 -2.17
N ILE A 189 25.68 6.94 -3.45
CA ILE A 189 24.76 6.63 -4.56
C ILE A 189 24.18 5.22 -4.41
N ARG A 190 25.03 4.22 -4.10
CA ARG A 190 24.57 2.85 -3.83
C ARG A 190 23.63 2.79 -2.61
N GLY A 191 23.95 3.52 -1.54
CA GLY A 191 23.09 3.62 -0.36
C GLY A 191 21.72 4.23 -0.66
N VAL A 192 21.64 5.21 -1.57
CA VAL A 192 20.36 5.76 -2.05
C VAL A 192 19.57 4.68 -2.81
N GLN A 193 20.20 3.92 -3.71
CA GLN A 193 19.54 2.83 -4.42
C GLN A 193 18.99 1.75 -3.47
N ASP A 194 19.77 1.38 -2.45
CA ASP A 194 19.35 0.39 -1.45
C ASP A 194 18.12 0.88 -0.67
N GLN A 195 18.12 2.15 -0.23
CA GLN A 195 16.97 2.74 0.47
C GLN A 195 15.72 2.77 -0.40
N ILE A 196 15.87 3.10 -1.69
CA ILE A 196 14.75 3.14 -2.63
C ILE A 196 14.25 1.72 -2.90
N ALA A 197 15.13 0.75 -3.10
CA ALA A 197 14.75 -0.65 -3.37
C ALA A 197 13.98 -1.28 -2.19
N ILE A 198 14.27 -0.87 -0.96
CA ILE A 198 13.49 -1.27 0.23
C ILE A 198 12.11 -0.61 0.23
N SER A 199 12.03 0.66 -0.18
CA SER A 199 10.80 1.47 -0.08
C SER A 199 9.84 1.28 -1.25
N VAL A 200 10.37 0.90 -2.42
CA VAL A 200 9.62 0.62 -3.66
C VAL A 200 10.02 -0.77 -4.14
N PRO A 201 9.32 -1.82 -3.65
CA PRO A 201 9.48 -3.17 -4.17
C PRO A 201 9.26 -3.14 -5.69
N ASP A 202 10.07 -3.88 -6.45
CA ASP A 202 9.98 -3.96 -7.91
C ASP A 202 10.26 -2.66 -8.69
N VAL A 203 11.06 -1.73 -8.13
CA VAL A 203 11.55 -0.52 -8.83
C VAL A 203 12.07 -0.82 -10.25
N LEU A 204 12.76 -1.95 -10.45
CA LEU A 204 13.29 -2.39 -11.75
C LEU A 204 12.21 -2.88 -12.72
N ALA A 205 11.07 -3.38 -12.24
CA ALA A 205 9.95 -3.74 -13.09
C ALA A 205 9.26 -2.47 -13.60
N HIS A 206 9.04 -1.49 -12.73
CA HIS A 206 8.45 -0.20 -13.11
C HIS A 206 9.31 0.57 -14.13
N ILE A 207 10.64 0.57 -13.98
CA ILE A 207 11.53 1.19 -14.97
C ILE A 207 11.34 0.54 -16.35
N ARG A 208 11.32 -0.80 -16.40
CA ARG A 208 11.15 -1.54 -17.65
C ARG A 208 9.78 -1.28 -18.31
N GLU A 209 8.72 -1.19 -17.53
CA GLU A 209 7.39 -0.82 -18.03
C GLU A 209 7.38 0.60 -18.61
N GLN A 210 7.98 1.57 -17.91
CA GLN A 210 8.08 2.96 -18.39
C GLN A 210 8.88 3.07 -19.70
N GLU A 211 9.98 2.34 -19.81
CA GLU A 211 10.80 2.29 -21.03
C GLU A 211 10.04 1.68 -22.21
N GLN A 212 9.33 0.57 -21.99
CA GLN A 212 8.50 -0.07 -23.03
C GLN A 212 7.35 0.85 -23.49
N HIS A 213 6.71 1.57 -22.56
CA HIS A 213 5.69 2.56 -22.90
C HIS A 213 6.28 3.73 -23.71
N ALA A 214 7.45 4.26 -23.33
CA ALA A 214 8.12 5.32 -24.09
C ALA A 214 8.56 4.87 -25.51
N GLU A 215 9.03 3.63 -25.66
CA GLU A 215 9.39 3.05 -26.96
C GLU A 215 8.17 2.80 -27.87
N SER A 216 7.03 2.42 -27.28
CA SER A 216 5.76 2.25 -28.02
C SER A 216 5.23 3.57 -28.57
N TYR A 217 5.28 4.64 -27.76
CA TYR A 217 4.86 5.99 -28.15
C TYR A 217 5.74 6.59 -29.25
N ASN A 218 7.05 6.29 -29.24
CA ASN A 218 7.98 6.69 -30.30
C ASN A 218 7.88 5.84 -31.59
N ARG A 219 7.10 4.75 -31.58
CA ARG A 219 6.86 3.88 -32.76
C ARG A 219 5.52 4.12 -33.43
N GLU A 220 4.60 4.88 -32.84
CA GLU A 220 3.40 5.33 -33.55
C GLU A 220 3.79 6.38 -34.60
N PRO A 221 3.57 6.14 -35.90
CA PRO A 221 3.79 7.18 -36.90
C PRO A 221 2.76 8.28 -36.65
N THR A 222 3.24 9.50 -36.41
CA THR A 222 2.42 10.72 -36.49
C THR A 222 1.65 10.69 -37.82
N MET A 223 0.33 10.50 -37.76
CA MET A 223 -0.55 10.69 -38.92
C MET A 223 -0.78 12.17 -39.18
#